data_AF-A0A7C2KKW8-F1
#
_entry.id   AF-A0A7C2KKW8-F1
#
_cell.length_a   1.000
_cell.length_b   1.000
_cell.length_c   1.000
_cell.angle_alpha   90.00
_cell.angle_beta   90.00
_cell.angle_gamma   90.00
#
_symmetry.space_group_name_H-M   'P 1'
#
loop_
_entity.id
_entity.type
_entity.pdbx_description
1 polymer ?
#
loop_
_entity_poly.entity_id
_entity_poly.type
_entity_poly.pdbx_seq_one_letter_code
_entity_poly.pdbx_strand_id
1 'polypeptide(L)'
;MKIGIKVDQFIKLKASISANEKTHNEKQAKLKAKASELEISIIKIFKADKITEAGGKNGKVTFKSDSMAGCKNWEKFYKKIVKENMFFLLQKRLSNAAFRELLASKDITRIKFKKEFGVEFFDKETLLVGKKRGVK
;
A
#
# COMPACT_ATOMS: atom_id res chain seq x y z
N MET A 1 31.51 -25.78 33.78
CA MET A 1 30.96 -25.23 32.52
C MET A 1 29.43 -25.16 32.57
N LYS A 2 28.84 -24.01 32.93
CA LYS A 2 27.37 -23.82 32.93
C LYS A 2 26.86 -23.11 31.67
N ILE A 3 27.74 -22.41 30.97
CA ILE A 3 27.40 -21.60 29.78
C ILE A 3 27.16 -22.47 28.53
N GLY A 4 27.95 -23.52 28.31
CA GLY A 4 27.78 -24.43 27.17
C GLY A 4 26.41 -25.11 27.14
N ILE A 5 25.95 -25.60 28.29
CA ILE A 5 24.61 -26.20 28.43
C ILE A 5 23.50 -25.18 28.09
N LYS A 6 23.68 -23.90 28.46
CA LYS A 6 22.73 -22.83 28.13
C LYS A 6 22.76 -22.46 26.65
N VAL A 7 23.93 -22.50 26.02
CA VAL A 7 24.09 -22.30 24.57
C VAL A 7 23.41 -23.43 23.80
N ASP A 8 23.59 -24.69 24.21
CA ASP A 8 22.92 -25.82 23.58
C ASP A 8 21.39 -25.78 23.74
N GLN A 9 20.91 -25.38 24.92
CA GLN A 9 19.49 -25.12 25.16
C GLN A 9 18.96 -24.00 24.26
N PHE A 10 19.73 -22.93 24.06
CA PHE A 10 19.35 -21.81 23.21
C PHE A 10 19.31 -22.19 21.72
N ILE A 11 20.29 -22.97 21.24
CA ILE A 11 20.32 -23.46 19.86
C ILE A 11 19.14 -24.40 19.59
N LYS A 12 18.86 -25.34 20.51
CA LYS A 12 17.68 -26.21 20.41
C LYS A 12 16.38 -25.41 20.37
N LEU A 13 16.24 -24.39 21.21
CA LEU A 13 15.07 -23.53 21.23
C LEU A 13 14.89 -22.74 19.92
N LYS A 14 15.98 -22.18 19.37
CA LYS A 14 15.97 -21.50 18.06
C LYS A 14 15.59 -22.44 16.91
N ALA A 15 16.09 -23.67 16.93
CA ALA A 15 15.72 -24.69 15.94
C ALA A 15 14.23 -25.06 16.03
N SER A 16 13.69 -25.22 17.25
CA SER A 16 12.25 -25.48 17.45
C SER A 16 11.37 -24.30 17.00
N ILE A 17 11.80 -23.06 17.24
CA ILE A 17 11.09 -21.86 16.76
C ILE A 17 11.05 -21.85 15.23
N SER A 18 12.19 -22.03 14.56
CA SER A 18 12.26 -22.03 13.10
C SER A 18 11.44 -23.16 12.47
N ALA A 19 11.47 -24.36 13.06
CA ALA A 19 10.64 -25.48 12.61
C ALA A 19 9.15 -25.16 12.76
N ASN A 20 8.73 -24.56 13.88
CA ASN A 20 7.34 -24.19 14.10
C ASN A 20 6.89 -23.10 13.11
N GLU A 21 7.69 -22.05 12.91
CA GLU A 21 7.44 -21.00 11.91
C GLU A 21 7.27 -21.59 10.51
N LYS A 22 8.12 -22.55 10.11
CA LYS A 22 8.00 -23.21 8.81
C LYS A 22 6.68 -23.95 8.67
N THR A 23 6.28 -24.74 9.67
CA THR A 23 5.00 -25.47 9.63
C THR A 23 3.79 -24.52 9.62
N HIS A 24 3.86 -23.40 10.35
CA HIS A 24 2.82 -22.38 10.34
C HIS A 24 2.73 -21.67 9.00
N ASN A 25 3.86 -21.31 8.40
CA ASN A 25 3.91 -20.69 7.08
C ASN A 25 3.35 -21.61 6.00
N GLU A 26 3.67 -22.91 6.04
CA GLU A 26 3.13 -23.91 5.12
C GLU A 26 1.61 -24.08 5.29
N LYS A 27 1.12 -24.16 6.55
CA LYS A 27 -0.32 -24.22 6.83
C LYS A 27 -1.04 -22.95 6.36
N GLN A 28 -0.45 -21.78 6.62
CA GLN A 28 -0.99 -20.50 6.20
C GLN A 28 -1.03 -20.38 4.67
N ALA A 29 0.01 -20.85 3.97
CA ALA A 29 0.04 -20.89 2.52
C ALA A 29 -1.07 -21.80 1.95
N LYS A 30 -1.26 -22.99 2.53
CA LYS A 30 -2.35 -23.92 2.13
C LYS A 30 -3.73 -23.32 2.35
N LEU A 31 -3.95 -22.64 3.48
CA LEU A 31 -5.23 -21.99 3.77
C LEU A 31 -5.48 -20.80 2.84
N LYS A 32 -4.45 -19.98 2.54
CA LYS A 32 -4.53 -18.89 1.57
C LYS A 32 -4.83 -19.40 0.15
N ALA A 33 -4.23 -20.52 -0.25
CA ALA A 33 -4.51 -21.14 -1.55
C ALA A 33 -5.98 -21.58 -1.66
N LYS A 34 -6.50 -22.30 -0.64
CA LYS A 34 -7.90 -22.69 -0.59
C LYS A 34 -8.86 -21.50 -0.57
N ALA A 35 -8.51 -20.43 0.15
CA ALA A 35 -9.30 -19.21 0.17
C ALA A 35 -9.34 -18.53 -1.21
N SER A 36 -8.20 -18.49 -1.92
CA SER A 36 -8.10 -17.95 -3.28
C SER A 36 -8.92 -18.76 -4.29
N GLU A 37 -8.88 -20.09 -4.20
CA GLU A 37 -9.72 -20.97 -5.04
C GLU A 37 -11.21 -20.70 -4.83
N LEU A 38 -11.63 -20.56 -3.57
CA LEU A 38 -13.01 -20.19 -3.23
C LEU A 38 -13.36 -18.79 -3.75
N GLU A 39 -12.49 -17.81 -3.58
CA GLU A 39 -12.70 -16.44 -4.10
C GLU A 39 -12.90 -16.43 -5.62
N ILE A 40 -12.07 -17.16 -6.37
CA ILE A 40 -12.21 -17.30 -7.82
C ILE A 40 -13.57 -17.94 -8.18
N SER A 41 -13.99 -18.97 -7.44
CA SER A 41 -15.28 -19.62 -7.68
C SER A 41 -16.45 -18.67 -7.42
N ILE A 42 -16.39 -17.87 -6.35
CA ILE A 42 -17.40 -16.87 -6.01
C ILE A 42 -17.47 -15.79 -7.11
N ILE A 43 -16.33 -15.26 -7.55
CA ILE A 43 -16.28 -14.27 -8.62
C ILE A 43 -16.88 -14.82 -9.93
N LYS A 44 -16.63 -16.10 -10.27
CA LYS A 44 -17.23 -16.74 -11.45
C LYS A 44 -18.76 -16.79 -11.36
N ILE A 45 -19.30 -17.16 -10.21
CA ILE A 45 -20.75 -17.21 -9.96
C ILE A 45 -21.35 -15.80 -10.06
N PHE A 46 -20.74 -14.82 -9.39
CA PHE A 46 -21.19 -13.42 -9.44
C PHE A 46 -21.22 -12.87 -10.86
N LYS A 47 -20.23 -13.22 -11.70
CA LYS A 47 -20.19 -12.83 -13.12
C LYS A 47 -21.23 -13.55 -13.97
N ALA A 48 -21.47 -14.84 -13.73
CA ALA A 48 -22.45 -15.64 -14.47
C ALA A 48 -23.88 -15.18 -14.18
N ASP A 49 -24.19 -14.98 -12.90
CA ASP A 49 -25.55 -14.67 -12.43
C ASP A 49 -25.84 -13.17 -12.42
N LYS A 50 -24.84 -12.32 -12.76
CA LYS A 50 -24.91 -10.85 -12.73
C LYS A 50 -25.39 -10.29 -11.38
N ILE A 51 -25.10 -11.00 -10.31
CA ILE A 51 -25.39 -10.58 -8.94
C ILE A 51 -24.23 -9.72 -8.42
N THR A 52 -24.56 -8.64 -7.72
CA THR A 52 -23.58 -7.74 -7.10
C THR A 52 -23.31 -8.11 -5.64
N GLU A 53 -24.14 -8.98 -5.06
CA GLU A 53 -24.16 -9.23 -3.63
C GLU A 53 -24.79 -10.59 -3.31
N ALA A 54 -24.21 -11.32 -2.35
CA ALA A 54 -24.78 -12.55 -1.81
C ALA A 54 -24.47 -12.69 -0.31
N GLY A 55 -25.46 -13.16 0.46
CA GLY A 55 -25.36 -13.43 1.90
C GLY A 55 -25.34 -14.93 2.21
N GLY A 56 -24.58 -15.32 3.22
CA GLY A 56 -24.56 -16.66 3.79
C GLY A 56 -24.69 -16.63 5.31
N LYS A 57 -24.71 -17.80 5.95
CA LYS A 57 -24.91 -17.94 7.41
C LYS A 57 -23.87 -17.18 8.26
N ASN A 58 -22.65 -17.05 7.76
CA ASN A 58 -21.51 -16.47 8.49
C ASN A 58 -21.14 -15.04 8.03
N GLY A 59 -21.86 -14.45 7.06
CA GLY A 59 -21.51 -13.13 6.53
C GLY A 59 -22.03 -12.88 5.12
N LYS A 60 -21.50 -11.84 4.48
CA LYS A 60 -21.98 -11.30 3.20
C LYS A 60 -20.81 -10.92 2.31
N VAL A 61 -20.94 -11.17 1.01
CA VAL A 61 -19.93 -10.85 -0.02
C VAL A 61 -20.55 -9.92 -1.05
N THR A 62 -19.87 -8.82 -1.35
CA THR A 62 -20.27 -7.83 -2.36
C THR A 62 -19.18 -7.74 -3.42
N PHE A 63 -19.56 -7.88 -4.68
CA PHE A 63 -18.65 -7.72 -5.82
C PHE A 63 -18.81 -6.31 -6.40
N LYS A 64 -17.72 -5.55 -6.38
CA LYS A 64 -17.65 -4.21 -6.97
C LYS A 64 -16.53 -4.17 -8.00
N SER A 65 -16.84 -3.74 -9.22
CA SER A 65 -15.84 -3.49 -10.26
C SER A 65 -15.63 -2.00 -10.41
N ASP A 66 -14.49 -1.51 -9.94
CA ASP A 66 -14.06 -0.14 -10.21
C ASP A 66 -13.16 -0.13 -11.45
N SER A 67 -13.50 0.70 -12.43
CA SER A 67 -12.69 0.88 -13.63
C SER A 67 -11.50 1.79 -13.31
N MET A 68 -10.29 1.23 -13.28
CA MET A 68 -9.06 2.01 -13.18
C MET A 68 -8.47 2.28 -14.57
N ALA A 69 -8.12 3.54 -14.83
CA ALA A 69 -7.47 3.93 -16.08
C ALA A 69 -5.94 3.74 -15.97
N GLY A 70 -5.35 3.00 -16.91
CA GLY A 70 -3.91 2.90 -17.09
C GLY A 70 -3.48 3.55 -18.41
N CYS A 71 -2.53 4.49 -18.38
CA CYS A 71 -2.04 5.16 -19.58
C CYS A 71 -0.73 4.53 -20.05
N LYS A 72 -0.75 3.88 -21.22
CA LYS A 72 0.44 3.27 -21.85
C LYS A 72 1.28 4.27 -22.66
N ASN A 73 0.64 5.31 -23.22
CA ASN A 73 1.31 6.33 -24.03
C ASN A 73 0.91 7.72 -23.53
N TRP A 74 1.74 8.25 -22.64
CA TRP A 74 1.53 9.55 -22.01
C TRP A 74 1.60 10.71 -22.99
N GLU A 75 2.44 10.65 -24.02
CA GLU A 75 2.56 11.73 -25.00
C GLU A 75 1.28 11.92 -25.81
N LYS A 76 0.70 10.82 -26.30
CA LYS A 76 -0.58 10.85 -27.01
C LYS A 76 -1.71 11.30 -26.08
N PHE A 77 -1.67 10.88 -24.82
CA PHE A 77 -2.66 11.28 -23.82
C PHE A 77 -2.57 12.77 -23.47
N TYR A 78 -1.38 13.32 -23.27
CA TYR A 78 -1.18 14.76 -23.04
C TYR A 78 -1.59 15.59 -24.25
N LYS A 79 -1.24 15.17 -25.47
CA LYS A 79 -1.72 15.84 -26.70
C LYS A 79 -3.24 15.87 -26.78
N LYS A 80 -3.90 14.77 -26.38
CA LYS A 80 -5.36 14.68 -26.31
C LYS A 80 -5.94 15.58 -25.21
N ILE A 81 -5.33 15.60 -24.02
CA ILE A 81 -5.72 16.47 -22.90
C ILE A 81 -5.66 17.94 -23.31
N VAL A 82 -4.56 18.37 -23.94
CA VAL A 82 -4.41 19.76 -24.40
C VAL A 82 -5.40 20.07 -25.52
N LYS A 83 -5.56 19.15 -26.49
CA LYS A 83 -6.49 19.33 -27.62
C LYS A 83 -7.95 19.43 -27.18
N GLU A 84 -8.34 18.69 -26.16
CA GLU A 84 -9.74 18.57 -25.70
C GLU A 84 -9.98 19.27 -24.36
N ASN A 85 -9.01 20.07 -23.89
CA ASN A 85 -9.05 20.80 -22.63
C ASN A 85 -9.38 19.92 -21.40
N MET A 86 -8.97 18.65 -21.41
CA MET A 86 -9.25 17.67 -20.34
C MET A 86 -8.22 17.74 -19.19
N PHE A 87 -7.85 18.94 -18.75
CA PHE A 87 -6.81 19.15 -17.73
C PHE A 87 -7.20 18.60 -16.36
N PHE A 88 -8.50 18.36 -16.11
CA PHE A 88 -9.02 17.69 -14.90
C PHE A 88 -8.55 16.24 -14.75
N LEU A 89 -8.10 15.60 -15.84
CA LEU A 89 -7.50 14.25 -15.80
C LEU A 89 -6.06 14.27 -15.26
N LEU A 90 -5.44 15.45 -15.13
CA LEU A 90 -4.10 15.60 -14.58
C LEU A 90 -4.18 15.85 -13.08
N GLN A 91 -3.56 14.97 -12.29
CA GLN A 91 -3.36 15.24 -10.87
C GLN A 91 -2.20 16.21 -10.70
N LYS A 92 -2.48 17.44 -10.24
CA LYS A 92 -1.44 18.42 -9.91
C LYS A 92 -0.72 17.98 -8.63
N ARG A 93 0.54 17.57 -8.74
CA ARG A 93 1.46 17.50 -7.58
C ARG A 93 2.60 18.46 -7.80
N LEU A 94 2.87 19.29 -6.79
CA LEU A 94 4.02 20.18 -6.79
C LEU A 94 5.30 19.33 -6.68
N SER A 95 6.29 19.59 -7.55
CA SER A 95 7.57 18.88 -7.49
C SER A 95 8.42 19.39 -6.32
N ASN A 96 8.59 18.55 -5.31
CA ASN A 96 9.39 18.90 -4.13
C ASN A 96 10.86 19.19 -4.46
N ALA A 97 11.42 18.54 -5.49
CA ALA A 97 12.82 18.75 -5.87
C ALA A 97 13.02 20.12 -6.55
N ALA A 98 12.24 20.40 -7.59
CA ALA A 98 12.29 21.68 -8.30
C ALA A 98 11.95 22.86 -7.38
N PHE A 99 11.04 22.65 -6.44
CA PHE A 99 10.69 23.66 -5.45
C PHE A 99 11.84 23.93 -4.46
N ARG A 100 12.61 22.91 -4.04
CA ARG A 100 13.80 23.10 -3.20
C ARG A 100 14.89 23.88 -3.93
N GLU A 101 15.10 23.58 -5.21
CA GLU A 101 16.07 24.31 -6.03
C GLU A 101 15.69 25.78 -6.21
N LEU A 102 14.40 26.05 -6.45
CA LEU A 102 13.87 27.41 -6.54
C LEU A 102 13.98 28.20 -5.22
N LEU A 103 13.80 27.55 -4.07
CA LEU A 103 14.06 28.18 -2.77
C LEU A 103 15.56 28.43 -2.54
N ALA A 104 16.42 27.56 -3.05
CA ALA A 104 17.88 27.67 -2.92
C ALA A 104 18.47 28.74 -3.85
N SER A 105 17.84 29.01 -4.99
CA SER A 105 18.30 30.02 -5.97
C SER A 105 18.06 31.47 -5.55
N LYS A 106 17.66 31.73 -4.29
CA LYS A 106 17.44 33.05 -3.66
C LYS A 106 16.39 33.97 -4.28
N ASP A 107 15.76 33.61 -5.40
CA ASP A 107 14.80 34.49 -6.07
C ASP A 107 13.48 34.69 -5.30
N ILE A 108 13.06 33.72 -4.46
CA ILE A 108 11.78 33.82 -3.74
C ILE A 108 11.86 33.16 -2.35
N THR A 109 11.42 33.86 -1.30
CA THR A 109 11.35 33.34 0.07
C THR A 109 10.05 32.58 0.35
N ARG A 110 10.05 31.67 1.34
CA ARG A 110 8.84 30.95 1.80
C ARG A 110 7.69 31.89 2.15
N ILE A 111 8.01 33.06 2.73
CA ILE A 111 7.04 34.09 3.12
C ILE A 111 6.35 34.69 1.88
N LYS A 112 7.11 34.91 0.80
CA LYS A 112 6.58 35.45 -0.47
C LYS A 112 5.72 34.42 -1.20
N PHE A 113 6.14 33.15 -1.22
CA PHE A 113 5.33 32.05 -1.81
C PHE A 113 3.99 31.83 -1.12
N LYS A 114 3.96 31.90 0.22
CA LYS A 114 2.71 31.79 0.99
C LYS A 114 1.74 32.92 0.65
N LYS A 115 2.26 34.14 0.48
CA LYS A 115 1.47 35.36 0.27
C LYS A 115 0.98 35.52 -1.18
N GLU A 116 1.77 35.11 -2.17
CA GLU A 116 1.46 35.29 -3.60
C GLU A 116 0.79 34.08 -4.26
N PHE A 117 1.14 32.85 -3.85
CA PHE A 117 0.68 31.62 -4.51
C PHE A 117 -0.20 30.73 -3.62
N GLY A 118 -0.49 31.14 -2.39
CA GLY A 118 -1.40 30.43 -1.48
C GLY A 118 -0.92 29.04 -1.06
N VAL A 119 0.38 28.77 -1.11
CA VAL A 119 0.96 27.47 -0.74
C VAL A 119 1.23 27.44 0.76
N GLU A 120 0.60 26.50 1.48
CA GLU A 120 0.87 26.21 2.87
C GLU A 120 2.02 25.20 3.03
N PHE A 121 2.93 25.49 3.96
CA PHE A 121 4.10 24.67 4.24
C PHE A 121 3.83 23.77 5.45
N PHE A 122 4.18 22.50 5.33
CA PHE A 122 4.16 21.55 6.44
C PHE A 122 5.54 20.94 6.58
N ASP A 123 6.20 21.20 7.71
CA ASP A 123 7.42 20.49 8.06
C ASP A 123 7.03 19.11 8.60
N LYS A 124 7.42 18.05 7.89
CA LYS A 124 7.19 16.69 8.37
C LYS A 124 8.27 16.30 9.37
N GLU A 125 8.06 16.62 10.64
CA GLU A 125 8.85 16.04 11.72
C GLU A 125 8.50 14.56 11.84
N THR A 126 9.46 13.68 11.56
CA THR A 126 9.24 12.24 11.62
C THR A 126 9.91 11.70 12.86
N LEU A 127 9.11 11.24 13.82
CA LEU A 127 9.58 10.51 15.00
C LEU A 127 9.63 9.02 14.69
N LEU A 128 10.81 8.43 14.90
CA LEU A 128 11.07 7.01 14.69
C LEU A 128 10.39 6.13 15.76
N VAL A 129 10.28 4.85 15.42
CA VAL A 129 9.35 3.85 15.96
C VAL A 129 9.49 3.55 17.46
N GLY A 130 8.35 3.53 18.16
CA GLY A 130 8.16 2.85 19.46
C GLY A 130 7.22 1.64 19.31
N LYS A 131 7.65 0.46 19.77
CA LYS A 131 6.87 -0.79 19.74
C LYS A 131 5.86 -0.81 20.91
N LYS A 132 4.62 -1.27 20.69
CA LYS A 132 3.58 -1.36 21.73
C LYS A 132 3.86 -2.54 22.68
N ARG A 133 3.86 -2.31 24.00
CA ARG A 133 3.81 -3.37 25.02
C ARG A 133 2.43 -4.05 24.96
N GLY A 134 2.39 -5.38 24.97
CA GLY A 134 1.17 -6.15 25.22
C GLY A 134 0.56 -6.95 24.07
N VAL A 135 1.29 -7.17 22.97
CA VAL A 135 0.93 -8.28 22.06
C VAL A 135 1.53 -9.55 22.65
N LYS A 136 0.70 -10.33 23.33
CA LYS A 136 0.94 -11.75 23.59
C LYS A 136 0.56 -12.54 22.35
#